data_AF-A0A2S9PRF3-F1
#
_entry.id   AF-A0A2S9PRF3-F1
#
_cell.length_a   1.000
_cell.length_b   1.000
_cell.length_c   1.000
_cell.angle_alpha   90.00
_cell.angle_beta   90.00
_cell.angle_gamma   90.00
#
_symmetry.space_group_name_H-M   'P 1'
#
loop_
_entity.id
_entity.type
_entity.pdbx_description
1 polymer ?
#
loop_
_entity_poly.entity_id
_entity_poly.type
_entity_poly.pdbx_seq_one_letter_code
_entity_poly.pdbx_strand_id
1 'polypeptide(L)'
;MPRRLGAAVVGAACSAGVLATGAGPAFAVQAPEAAGGRFGVLVEGDALLAGARVDGPVAVGGDLAFGADQRVAVRTPGTVTASGDSSPTALLVGGGIDFAGSARHGVLRVMGDGRMKVGDLTGGAVREAGTGTAGGGGTHLVPAGAAYGATPRVELTAAQPAASVAAARGLLDTGSVFAGHRERADALAACAGTVRPHDGRGAPLAEGAVPAPGSAVRLRPVSGRTNVVRLTGRQLAAIGLLVFERRPTAAAPVVVVVDTRDTGGRLDWRTPALAGVGGQDAPYLLWSFPDATGLTLTAGGGSLVGAVHAPRARLTDLSPAALQGDVVVRELAAGRLAGPGAPGVDAGAYRSAPFAARLRCEPEKGTTEGKTGPGKGTGTATGTGPETGAGTGTAPEPGKRPEPGANPGTGTNPAPGTDPVLGTGTGSGAVTGPSADAEQSEGAGPSEGGQGGGSAQEGGGGAPDAASGGEPDAALESLPESQGMESAPEPGGPEESPGPDAAGPGEEAGAPKDPPGAIGPPAGRTDPPGGGAVASGGTGGSGRDAA
;
A
#
# COMPACT_ATOMS: atom_id res chain seq x y z
N MET A 1 -34.53 23.78 -64.18
CA MET A 1 -33.78 24.47 -65.26
C MET A 1 -32.35 24.72 -64.78
N PRO A 2 -31.33 24.40 -65.59
CA PRO A 2 -29.93 24.32 -65.18
C PRO A 2 -29.12 25.57 -65.57
N ARG A 3 -27.95 25.78 -64.93
CA ARG A 3 -26.73 26.36 -65.53
C ARG A 3 -25.56 26.18 -64.54
N ARG A 4 -24.57 25.33 -64.90
CA ARG A 4 -23.26 25.65 -65.52
C ARG A 4 -22.27 26.19 -64.48
N LEU A 5 -21.11 25.61 -64.18
CA LEU A 5 -19.95 25.06 -64.93
C LEU A 5 -18.73 25.77 -64.31
N GLY A 6 -17.74 25.02 -63.83
CA GLY A 6 -16.48 25.56 -63.33
C GLY A 6 -15.49 24.42 -63.13
N ALA A 7 -14.57 24.28 -64.08
CA ALA A 7 -13.57 23.22 -64.15
C ALA A 7 -12.17 23.75 -63.79
N ALA A 8 -11.28 22.78 -63.50
CA ALA A 8 -9.82 22.84 -63.46
C ALA A 8 -9.22 23.43 -62.15
N VAL A 9 -8.09 22.96 -61.60
CA VAL A 9 -6.85 22.42 -62.21
C VAL A 9 -6.21 21.38 -61.28
N VAL A 10 -5.60 20.37 -61.89
CA VAL A 10 -4.73 19.34 -61.30
C VAL A 10 -3.37 19.94 -60.88
N GLY A 11 -2.95 19.73 -59.64
CA GLY A 11 -1.60 20.00 -59.16
C GLY A 11 -1.09 18.84 -58.30
N ALA A 12 -0.44 17.86 -58.94
CA ALA A 12 0.25 16.78 -58.25
C ALA A 12 1.62 17.29 -57.77
N ALA A 13 1.76 17.52 -56.47
CA ALA A 13 3.05 17.79 -55.84
C ALA A 13 3.59 16.47 -55.26
N CYS A 14 4.69 15.97 -55.84
CA CYS A 14 5.47 14.88 -55.26
C CYS A 14 6.21 15.40 -54.01
N SER A 15 5.71 15.05 -52.83
CA SER A 15 6.42 15.26 -51.58
C SER A 15 7.42 14.11 -51.37
N ALA A 16 8.71 14.41 -51.50
CA ALA A 16 9.78 13.54 -51.04
C ALA A 16 9.69 13.44 -49.50
N GLY A 17 9.20 12.31 -49.00
CA GLY A 17 9.12 12.04 -47.56
C GLY A 17 10.52 11.81 -46.98
N VAL A 18 11.07 12.82 -46.32
CA VAL A 18 12.17 12.63 -45.38
C VAL A 18 11.60 11.86 -44.18
N LEU A 19 11.95 10.58 -44.05
CA LEU A 19 11.72 9.80 -42.84
C LEU A 19 12.69 10.32 -41.77
N ALA A 20 12.31 11.42 -41.11
CA ALA A 20 12.96 11.82 -39.88
C ALA A 20 12.66 10.73 -38.83
N THR A 21 13.67 9.94 -38.49
CA THR A 21 13.68 9.07 -37.31
C THR A 21 13.73 9.96 -36.07
N GLY A 22 12.63 10.65 -35.79
CA GLY A 22 12.48 11.47 -34.60
C GLY A 22 12.32 10.56 -33.39
N ALA A 23 13.16 10.74 -32.37
CA ALA A 23 12.86 10.25 -31.04
C ALA A 23 11.48 10.81 -30.65
N GLY A 24 10.50 9.93 -30.41
CA GLY A 24 9.18 10.35 -29.98
C GLY A 24 9.28 11.24 -28.73
N PRO A 25 8.36 12.20 -28.56
CA PRO A 25 8.41 13.10 -27.41
C PRO A 25 8.38 12.28 -26.11
N ALA A 26 9.35 12.53 -25.23
CA ALA A 26 9.31 12.01 -23.87
C ALA A 26 8.04 12.55 -23.20
N PHE A 27 7.17 11.65 -22.74
CA PHE A 27 5.99 12.06 -21.99
C PHE A 27 6.36 12.14 -20.50
N ALA A 28 5.93 13.23 -19.87
CA ALA A 28 5.98 13.33 -18.43
C ALA A 28 4.87 12.44 -17.87
N VAL A 29 5.23 11.37 -17.18
CA VAL A 29 4.26 10.67 -16.33
C VAL A 29 4.09 11.56 -15.12
N GLN A 30 2.97 12.27 -15.06
CA GLN A 30 2.63 13.05 -13.87
C GLN A 30 2.58 12.13 -12.66
N ALA A 31 3.11 12.62 -11.54
CA ALA A 31 3.07 11.89 -10.28
C ALA A 31 1.62 11.48 -9.97
N PRO A 32 1.38 10.34 -9.28
CA PRO A 32 0.06 9.84 -8.92
C PRO A 32 -0.87 10.85 -8.20
N GLU A 33 -0.30 11.97 -7.74
CA GLU A 33 -0.91 13.06 -7.00
C GLU A 33 -2.05 13.78 -7.72
N ALA A 34 -2.02 13.90 -9.06
CA ALA A 34 -2.95 14.78 -9.79
C ALA A 34 -4.39 14.24 -9.94
N ALA A 35 -4.62 12.94 -9.69
CA ALA A 35 -5.95 12.34 -9.88
C ALA A 35 -6.47 11.56 -8.66
N GLY A 36 -5.70 11.45 -7.56
CA GLY A 36 -6.11 10.63 -6.40
C GLY A 36 -5.06 10.52 -5.29
N GLY A 37 -3.83 10.99 -5.53
CA GLY A 37 -2.70 10.89 -4.60
C GLY A 37 -2.74 11.88 -3.43
N ARG A 38 -3.85 11.91 -2.70
CA ARG A 38 -3.93 12.50 -1.36
C ARG A 38 -4.35 11.50 -0.27
N PHE A 39 -4.69 10.28 -0.69
CA PHE A 39 -4.91 9.14 0.19
C PHE A 39 -3.68 8.25 0.19
N GLY A 40 -3.17 7.87 1.37
CA GLY A 40 -2.02 6.97 1.48
C GLY A 40 -2.37 5.54 1.07
N VAL A 41 -3.65 5.17 1.17
CA VAL A 41 -4.21 3.93 0.60
C VAL A 41 -5.42 4.31 -0.24
N LEU A 42 -5.41 3.93 -1.51
CA LEU A 42 -6.46 4.17 -2.48
C LEU A 42 -6.88 2.85 -3.15
N VAL A 43 -8.14 2.49 -3.01
CA VAL A 43 -8.73 1.24 -3.50
C VAL A 43 -9.91 1.52 -4.43
N GLU A 44 -9.98 0.89 -5.59
CA GLU A 44 -11.08 1.10 -6.58
C GLU A 44 -12.39 0.47 -6.11
N GLY A 45 -12.33 -0.78 -5.69
CA GLY A 45 -13.46 -1.58 -5.20
C GLY A 45 -13.35 -1.81 -3.70
N ASP A 46 -13.58 -3.04 -3.28
CA ASP A 46 -13.71 -3.39 -1.87
C ASP A 46 -12.36 -3.50 -1.16
N ALA A 47 -12.38 -3.23 0.14
CA ALA A 47 -11.23 -3.37 1.02
C ALA A 47 -11.56 -4.14 2.30
N LEU A 48 -10.64 -5.02 2.70
CA LEU A 48 -10.56 -5.58 4.04
C LEU A 48 -9.32 -5.02 4.74
N LEU A 49 -9.53 -4.36 5.88
CA LEU A 49 -8.46 -3.89 6.77
C LEU A 49 -8.43 -4.75 8.04
N ALA A 50 -7.86 -5.94 7.92
CA ALA A 50 -7.72 -6.93 8.98
C ALA A 50 -6.25 -7.11 9.38
N GLY A 51 -5.66 -6.07 9.99
CA GLY A 51 -4.27 -6.10 10.40
C GLY A 51 -3.88 -4.82 11.12
N ALA A 52 -2.60 -4.48 11.08
CA ALA A 52 -2.06 -3.32 11.78
C ALA A 52 -2.48 -1.96 11.17
N ARG A 53 -2.17 -0.91 11.93
CA ARG A 53 -2.43 0.52 11.70
C ARG A 53 -2.09 1.00 10.28
N VAL A 54 -2.89 1.95 9.79
CA VAL A 54 -2.59 2.82 8.65
C VAL A 54 -2.28 4.23 9.15
N ASP A 55 -1.06 4.72 8.91
CA ASP A 55 -0.62 6.04 9.41
C ASP A 55 -1.30 7.22 8.70
N GLY A 56 -1.72 7.02 7.45
CA GLY A 56 -2.30 8.06 6.60
C GLY A 56 -3.80 7.88 6.35
N PRO A 57 -4.37 8.78 5.54
CA PRO A 57 -5.76 8.70 5.10
C PRO A 57 -6.01 7.52 4.15
N VAL A 58 -7.21 6.95 4.21
CA VAL A 58 -7.65 5.80 3.41
C VAL A 58 -8.87 6.17 2.56
N ALA A 59 -8.86 5.82 1.28
CA ALA A 59 -10.01 5.87 0.39
C ALA A 59 -10.30 4.50 -0.22
N VAL A 60 -11.54 4.05 -0.09
CA VAL A 60 -12.07 2.80 -0.63
C VAL A 60 -13.25 3.16 -1.53
N GLY A 61 -13.25 2.72 -2.79
CA GLY A 61 -14.33 3.02 -3.71
C GLY A 61 -15.56 2.12 -3.55
N GLY A 62 -15.38 0.87 -3.13
CA GLY A 62 -16.43 -0.08 -2.79
C GLY A 62 -16.71 -0.15 -1.28
N ASP A 63 -17.02 -1.35 -0.81
CA ASP A 63 -17.34 -1.63 0.58
C ASP A 63 -16.09 -1.84 1.45
N LEU A 64 -16.19 -1.48 2.74
CA LEU A 64 -15.11 -1.65 3.71
C LEU A 64 -15.49 -2.65 4.81
N ALA A 65 -14.70 -3.71 4.96
CA ALA A 65 -14.68 -4.60 6.11
C ALA A 65 -13.41 -4.38 6.94
N PHE A 66 -13.43 -4.71 8.23
CA PHE A 66 -12.28 -4.48 9.12
C PHE A 66 -12.13 -5.51 10.23
N GLY A 67 -10.89 -5.64 10.72
CA GLY A 67 -10.50 -6.50 11.83
C GLY A 67 -10.70 -5.88 13.22
N ALA A 68 -10.13 -6.53 14.23
CA ALA A 68 -10.06 -5.98 15.58
C ALA A 68 -9.02 -4.85 15.66
N ASP A 69 -9.29 -3.85 16.50
CA ASP A 69 -8.35 -2.78 16.90
C ASP A 69 -7.67 -1.99 15.76
N GLN A 70 -8.32 -1.91 14.60
CA GLN A 70 -7.75 -1.24 13.46
C GLN A 70 -7.73 0.28 13.65
N ARG A 71 -6.67 0.96 13.19
CA ARG A 71 -6.54 2.43 13.28
C ARG A 71 -6.11 3.02 11.95
N VAL A 72 -6.75 4.09 11.54
CA VAL A 72 -6.41 4.84 10.32
C VAL A 72 -6.07 6.29 10.65
N ALA A 73 -5.34 6.96 9.75
CA ALA A 73 -4.90 8.34 9.90
C ALA A 73 -4.13 8.63 11.19
N VAL A 74 -3.34 7.66 11.66
CA VAL A 74 -2.76 7.78 13.00
C VAL A 74 -1.61 8.79 13.09
N ARG A 75 -0.98 9.13 11.96
CA ARG A 75 0.01 10.22 11.89
C ARG A 75 -0.59 11.46 11.24
N THR A 76 -1.41 11.29 10.21
CA THR A 76 -2.01 12.42 9.48
C THR A 76 -3.38 12.06 8.91
N PRO A 77 -4.38 12.96 9.01
CA PRO A 77 -5.67 12.81 8.35
C PRO A 77 -5.64 13.15 6.86
N GLY A 78 -4.50 13.56 6.30
CA GLY A 78 -4.39 13.97 4.91
C GLY A 78 -4.76 15.43 4.68
N THR A 79 -5.09 15.77 3.43
CA THR A 79 -5.37 17.16 3.01
C THR A 79 -6.65 17.30 2.17
N VAL A 80 -7.38 16.21 1.96
CA VAL A 80 -8.67 16.26 1.24
C VAL A 80 -9.75 16.63 2.22
N THR A 81 -10.46 17.72 1.99
CA THR A 81 -11.57 18.15 2.84
C THR A 81 -12.85 18.11 2.04
N ALA A 82 -13.86 17.43 2.57
CA ALA A 82 -15.19 17.42 1.97
C ALA A 82 -15.85 18.81 2.09
N SER A 83 -16.69 19.18 1.13
CA SER A 83 -17.46 20.42 1.20
C SER A 83 -18.28 20.47 2.49
N GLY A 84 -18.16 21.59 3.22
CA GLY A 84 -18.84 21.80 4.51
C GLY A 84 -18.07 21.33 5.73
N ASP A 85 -16.96 20.60 5.57
CA ASP A 85 -16.09 20.22 6.68
C ASP A 85 -14.93 21.22 6.85
N SER A 86 -14.47 21.38 8.09
CA SER A 86 -13.28 22.17 8.43
C SER A 86 -12.01 21.32 8.61
N SER A 87 -12.16 20.00 8.70
CA SER A 87 -11.05 19.06 8.92
C SER A 87 -10.95 18.05 7.77
N PRO A 88 -9.76 17.51 7.47
CA PRO A 88 -9.58 16.57 6.38
C PRO A 88 -10.38 15.27 6.56
N THR A 89 -10.80 14.68 5.45
CA THR A 89 -11.36 13.33 5.35
C THR A 89 -10.24 12.31 5.47
N ALA A 90 -10.14 11.70 6.65
CA ALA A 90 -9.18 10.66 6.98
C ALA A 90 -9.62 9.26 6.49
N LEU A 91 -10.94 9.04 6.39
CA LEU A 91 -11.52 7.81 5.88
C LEU A 91 -12.63 8.13 4.89
N LEU A 92 -12.47 7.70 3.65
CA LEU A 92 -13.50 7.77 2.61
C LEU A 92 -13.88 6.35 2.18
N VAL A 93 -15.16 6.03 2.26
CA VAL A 93 -15.73 4.78 1.75
C VAL A 93 -16.81 5.14 0.73
N GLY A 94 -16.64 4.73 -0.53
CA GLY A 94 -17.55 5.02 -1.63
C GLY A 94 -18.78 4.13 -1.65
N GLY A 95 -18.65 2.89 -1.14
CA GLY A 95 -19.76 2.00 -0.81
C GLY A 95 -20.20 2.16 0.65
N GLY A 96 -20.53 1.02 1.28
CA GLY A 96 -20.94 0.93 2.68
C GLY A 96 -19.90 0.27 3.59
N ILE A 97 -20.25 0.19 4.87
CA ILE A 97 -19.48 -0.59 5.85
C ILE A 97 -20.07 -2.00 5.91
N ASP A 98 -19.27 -3.00 5.58
CA ASP A 98 -19.66 -4.40 5.72
C ASP A 98 -19.46 -4.87 7.17
N PHE A 99 -20.44 -4.58 8.02
CA PHE A 99 -20.42 -5.03 9.41
C PHE A 99 -20.51 -6.55 9.55
N ALA A 100 -21.15 -7.26 8.61
CA ALA A 100 -21.30 -8.70 8.68
C ALA A 100 -20.00 -9.43 8.32
N GLY A 101 -19.25 -8.89 7.35
CA GLY A 101 -17.92 -9.34 6.98
C GLY A 101 -16.79 -8.77 7.83
N SER A 102 -17.06 -7.89 8.80
CA SER A 102 -16.07 -7.39 9.76
C SER A 102 -15.90 -8.33 10.97
N ALA A 103 -14.79 -8.19 11.70
CA ALA A 103 -14.59 -8.93 12.95
C ALA A 103 -15.73 -8.65 13.93
N ARG A 104 -16.27 -9.68 14.59
CA ARG A 104 -17.41 -9.56 15.53
C ARG A 104 -17.22 -8.50 16.61
N HIS A 105 -15.99 -8.37 17.11
CA HIS A 105 -15.58 -7.39 18.11
C HIS A 105 -14.73 -6.26 17.50
N GLY A 106 -14.84 -6.07 16.19
CA GLY A 106 -14.06 -5.12 15.41
C GLY A 106 -14.35 -3.68 15.82
N VAL A 107 -13.29 -2.89 15.98
CA VAL A 107 -13.36 -1.44 16.12
C VAL A 107 -12.33 -0.84 15.18
N LEU A 108 -12.78 -0.12 14.17
CA LEU A 108 -11.91 0.72 13.33
C LEU A 108 -11.93 2.14 13.90
N ARG A 109 -10.78 2.65 14.31
CA ARG A 109 -10.62 4.00 14.86
C ARG A 109 -10.04 4.94 13.82
N VAL A 110 -10.77 6.01 13.52
CA VAL A 110 -10.26 7.16 12.76
C VAL A 110 -9.66 8.14 13.76
N MET A 111 -8.35 8.34 13.66
CA MET A 111 -7.56 9.06 14.67
C MET A 111 -7.47 10.57 14.39
N GLY A 112 -7.12 11.34 15.42
CA GLY A 112 -6.94 12.78 15.34
C GLY A 112 -8.27 13.54 15.17
N ASP A 113 -8.24 14.61 14.38
CA ASP A 113 -9.39 15.41 13.98
C ASP A 113 -10.00 14.98 12.62
N GLY A 114 -9.52 13.84 12.09
CA GLY A 114 -9.94 13.30 10.80
C GLY A 114 -11.43 12.98 10.74
N ARG A 115 -12.04 13.30 9.59
CA ARG A 115 -13.45 13.02 9.28
C ARG A 115 -13.59 11.69 8.55
N MET A 116 -14.76 11.05 8.71
CA MET A 116 -15.18 9.95 7.85
C MET A 116 -16.26 10.39 6.87
N LYS A 117 -16.27 9.77 5.69
CA LYS A 117 -17.32 9.90 4.68
C LYS A 117 -17.69 8.52 4.18
N VAL A 118 -18.99 8.20 4.17
CA VAL A 118 -19.50 6.89 3.73
C VAL A 118 -20.60 7.07 2.69
N GLY A 119 -20.39 6.45 1.53
CA GLY A 119 -21.24 6.44 0.35
C GLY A 119 -22.65 5.94 0.59
N ASP A 120 -22.72 4.76 1.20
CA ASP A 120 -23.94 4.06 1.51
C ASP A 120 -24.02 3.75 3.01
N LEU A 121 -25.02 4.34 3.68
CA LEU A 121 -25.29 4.08 5.10
C LEU A 121 -26.32 2.97 5.30
N THR A 122 -26.73 2.26 4.25
CA THR A 122 -27.62 1.10 4.36
C THR A 122 -27.02 0.06 5.28
N GLY A 123 -27.80 -0.42 6.25
CA GLY A 123 -27.33 -1.35 7.27
C GLY A 123 -26.47 -0.72 8.38
N GLY A 124 -26.18 0.59 8.31
CA GLY A 124 -25.48 1.36 9.34
C GLY A 124 -26.33 2.46 9.97
N ALA A 125 -25.89 2.95 11.12
CA ALA A 125 -26.43 4.12 11.80
C ALA A 125 -25.30 4.95 12.42
N VAL A 126 -25.32 6.25 12.15
CA VAL A 126 -24.39 7.20 12.77
C VAL A 126 -24.93 7.62 14.13
N ARG A 127 -24.09 7.53 15.16
CA ARG A 127 -24.41 7.84 16.54
C ARG A 127 -23.39 8.84 17.06
N GLU A 128 -23.88 9.95 17.59
CA GLU A 128 -23.07 10.94 18.27
C GLU A 128 -23.06 10.64 19.77
N ALA A 129 -21.97 10.95 20.46
CA ALA A 129 -21.93 10.88 21.91
C ALA A 129 -22.94 11.88 22.50
N GLY A 130 -23.81 11.43 23.40
CA GLY A 130 -24.68 12.32 24.15
C GLY A 130 -23.89 13.19 25.14
N THR A 131 -24.50 14.29 25.59
CA THR A 131 -23.98 15.06 26.73
C THR A 131 -23.93 14.14 27.97
N GLY A 132 -22.76 14.03 28.61
CA GLY A 132 -22.56 13.18 29.79
C GLY A 132 -22.04 11.77 29.53
N THR A 133 -21.71 11.40 28.29
CA THR A 133 -21.04 10.12 28.01
C THR A 133 -19.59 10.19 28.53
N ALA A 134 -19.27 9.44 29.59
CA ALA A 134 -17.91 9.34 30.11
C ALA A 134 -17.00 8.67 29.07
N GLY A 135 -16.07 9.43 28.48
CA GLY A 135 -15.15 8.92 27.45
C GLY A 135 -14.84 9.87 26.29
N GLY A 136 -15.49 11.05 26.20
CA GLY A 136 -15.12 12.08 25.24
C GLY A 136 -15.63 11.82 23.81
N GLY A 137 -16.89 12.20 23.55
CA GLY A 137 -17.29 12.99 22.37
C GLY A 137 -17.18 12.43 20.95
N GLY A 138 -16.76 11.18 20.71
CA GLY A 138 -16.58 10.65 19.35
C GLY A 138 -17.88 10.38 18.59
N THR A 139 -17.83 10.39 17.26
CA THR A 139 -18.93 9.89 16.40
C THR A 139 -18.69 8.43 16.05
N HIS A 140 -19.70 7.59 16.22
CA HIS A 140 -19.64 6.17 15.88
C HIS A 140 -20.55 5.86 14.68
N LEU A 141 -20.11 4.98 13.80
CA LEU A 141 -20.93 4.33 12.79
C LEU A 141 -21.04 2.85 13.15
N VAL A 142 -22.26 2.43 13.53
CA VAL A 142 -22.61 1.10 14.05
C VAL A 142 -23.63 0.42 13.15
N PRO A 143 -23.89 -0.89 13.30
CA PRO A 143 -24.99 -1.55 12.61
C PRO A 143 -26.33 -0.86 12.87
N ALA A 144 -27.22 -0.86 11.88
CA ALA A 144 -28.55 -0.28 12.00
C ALA A 144 -29.32 -0.89 13.20
N GLY A 145 -29.95 -0.04 13.99
CA GLY A 145 -30.65 -0.45 15.22
C GLY A 145 -29.75 -0.71 16.43
N ALA A 146 -28.43 -0.72 16.27
CA ALA A 146 -27.51 -0.93 17.39
C ALA A 146 -27.30 0.33 18.25
N ALA A 147 -26.87 0.11 19.49
CA ALA A 147 -26.50 1.15 20.44
C ALA A 147 -25.15 1.79 20.11
N TYR A 148 -24.87 2.99 20.64
CA TYR A 148 -23.64 3.75 20.39
C TYR A 148 -22.35 2.92 20.58
N GLY A 149 -22.24 2.13 21.65
CA GLY A 149 -21.05 1.32 21.94
C GLY A 149 -21.02 -0.07 21.30
N ALA A 150 -21.92 -0.38 20.35
CA ALA A 150 -22.00 -1.70 19.74
C ALA A 150 -20.70 -2.07 18.99
N THR A 151 -20.51 -3.37 18.77
CA THR A 151 -19.46 -3.91 17.88
C THR A 151 -20.10 -4.86 16.86
N PRO A 152 -19.58 -4.93 15.62
CA PRO A 152 -18.49 -4.10 15.09
C PRO A 152 -18.87 -2.63 14.91
N ARG A 153 -17.89 -1.71 14.90
CA ARG A 153 -18.13 -0.28 14.62
C ARG A 153 -16.93 0.44 14.02
N VAL A 154 -17.21 1.56 13.36
CA VAL A 154 -16.22 2.61 13.07
C VAL A 154 -16.39 3.72 14.11
N GLU A 155 -15.28 4.20 14.69
CA GLU A 155 -15.27 5.20 15.76
C GLU A 155 -14.30 6.32 15.41
N LEU A 156 -14.75 7.56 15.52
CA LEU A 156 -13.91 8.75 15.37
C LEU A 156 -13.48 9.23 16.74
N THR A 157 -12.21 9.65 16.86
CA THR A 157 -11.74 10.35 18.06
C THR A 157 -12.29 11.78 18.16
N ALA A 158 -12.73 12.36 17.04
CA ALA A 158 -13.35 13.68 16.99
C ALA A 158 -14.87 13.62 16.77
N ALA A 159 -15.59 14.60 17.32
CA ALA A 159 -17.02 14.76 17.11
C ALA A 159 -17.31 15.21 15.68
N GLN A 160 -18.07 14.44 14.91
CA GLN A 160 -18.55 14.78 13.57
C GLN A 160 -20.09 14.69 13.52
N PRO A 161 -20.80 15.74 13.07
CA PRO A 161 -22.25 15.67 12.90
C PRO A 161 -22.66 14.52 11.99
N ALA A 162 -23.73 13.80 12.34
CA ALA A 162 -24.21 12.64 11.61
C ALA A 162 -24.56 12.97 10.16
N ALA A 163 -25.11 14.18 9.94
CA ALA A 163 -25.39 14.70 8.60
C ALA A 163 -24.13 14.91 7.74
N SER A 164 -22.95 15.11 8.37
CA SER A 164 -21.66 15.23 7.66
C SER A 164 -21.04 13.86 7.35
N VAL A 165 -21.41 12.77 8.03
CA VAL A 165 -20.83 11.44 7.76
C VAL A 165 -21.29 10.86 6.43
N ALA A 166 -22.55 11.09 6.05
CA ALA A 166 -23.07 10.66 4.76
C ALA A 166 -22.23 11.25 3.62
N ALA A 167 -22.12 10.50 2.52
CA ALA A 167 -21.18 10.79 1.45
C ALA A 167 -21.20 12.24 0.99
N ALA A 168 -20.02 12.85 0.97
CA ALA A 168 -19.76 13.99 0.11
C ALA A 168 -19.68 13.47 -1.33
N ARG A 169 -20.85 13.31 -1.98
CA ARG A 169 -20.92 12.90 -3.38
C ARG A 169 -19.98 13.77 -4.22
N GLY A 170 -19.16 13.13 -5.04
CA GLY A 170 -18.17 13.82 -5.87
C GLY A 170 -16.84 14.12 -5.20
N LEU A 171 -16.60 13.71 -3.95
CA LEU A 171 -15.27 13.83 -3.34
C LEU A 171 -14.20 13.01 -4.07
N LEU A 172 -14.61 11.85 -4.61
CA LEU A 172 -13.77 10.98 -5.42
C LEU A 172 -14.61 10.29 -6.49
N ASP A 173 -14.31 10.53 -7.78
CA ASP A 173 -14.83 9.75 -8.89
C ASP A 173 -13.88 8.57 -9.14
N THR A 174 -14.08 7.49 -8.39
CA THR A 174 -13.18 6.33 -8.36
C THR A 174 -12.96 5.74 -9.77
N GLY A 175 -14.00 5.71 -10.61
CA GLY A 175 -13.90 5.21 -11.99
C GLY A 175 -12.93 6.03 -12.84
N SER A 176 -13.08 7.36 -12.85
CA SER A 176 -12.18 8.26 -13.58
C SER A 176 -10.76 8.26 -12.99
N VAL A 177 -10.64 8.26 -11.66
CA VAL A 177 -9.35 8.19 -10.97
C VAL A 177 -8.58 6.93 -11.36
N PHE A 178 -9.22 5.76 -11.32
CA PHE A 178 -8.58 4.50 -11.65
C PHE A 178 -8.36 4.29 -13.15
N ALA A 179 -9.20 4.86 -14.02
CA ALA A 179 -8.89 4.95 -15.45
C ALA A 179 -7.54 5.67 -15.67
N GLY A 180 -7.34 6.82 -15.02
CA GLY A 180 -6.07 7.54 -15.06
C GLY A 180 -4.90 6.76 -14.45
N HIS A 181 -5.10 5.99 -13.37
CA HIS A 181 -4.04 5.14 -12.83
C HIS A 181 -3.68 3.98 -13.76
N ARG A 182 -4.65 3.38 -14.45
CA ARG A 182 -4.43 2.32 -15.46
C ARG A 182 -3.66 2.84 -16.66
N GLU A 183 -4.04 3.99 -17.20
CA GLU A 183 -3.30 4.67 -18.27
C GLU A 183 -1.85 4.97 -17.85
N ARG A 184 -1.64 5.48 -16.62
CA ARG A 184 -0.29 5.68 -16.07
C ARG A 184 0.47 4.37 -15.95
N ALA A 185 -0.17 3.29 -15.52
CA ALA A 185 0.48 1.99 -15.42
C ALA A 185 0.94 1.49 -16.79
N ASP A 186 0.11 1.64 -17.82
CA ASP A 186 0.47 1.26 -19.20
C ASP A 186 1.61 2.12 -19.74
N ALA A 187 1.59 3.42 -19.42
CA ALA A 187 2.66 4.34 -19.77
C ALA A 187 3.99 3.94 -19.08
N LEU A 188 3.95 3.56 -17.80
CA LEU A 188 5.11 3.04 -17.06
C LEU A 188 5.60 1.70 -17.66
N ALA A 189 4.68 0.83 -18.08
CA ALA A 189 4.99 -0.43 -18.74
C ALA A 189 5.74 -0.25 -20.06
N ALA A 190 5.52 0.87 -20.76
CA ALA A 190 6.17 1.20 -22.02
C ALA A 190 7.55 1.90 -21.85
N CYS A 191 7.94 2.29 -20.63
CA CYS A 191 9.20 3.00 -20.40
C CYS A 191 10.41 2.08 -20.60
N ALA A 192 11.42 2.57 -21.31
CA ALA A 192 12.68 1.86 -21.47
C ALA A 192 13.38 1.66 -20.13
N GLY A 193 13.95 0.46 -19.92
CA GLY A 193 14.82 0.21 -18.77
C GLY A 193 16.07 1.08 -18.86
N THR A 194 16.31 1.93 -17.87
CA THR A 194 17.49 2.81 -17.83
C THR A 194 18.55 2.31 -16.85
N VAL A 195 18.18 1.49 -15.87
CA VAL A 195 19.10 0.87 -14.91
C VAL A 195 19.12 -0.63 -15.10
N ARG A 196 20.32 -1.17 -15.39
CA ARG A 196 20.55 -2.61 -15.47
C ARG A 196 20.86 -3.17 -14.09
N PRO A 197 20.09 -4.17 -13.60
CA PRO A 197 20.42 -4.85 -12.35
C PRO A 197 21.73 -5.63 -12.44
N HIS A 198 22.46 -5.71 -11.34
CA HIS A 198 23.66 -6.54 -11.20
C HIS A 198 23.44 -7.60 -10.13
N ASP A 199 24.13 -8.73 -10.22
CA ASP A 199 24.11 -9.76 -9.18
C ASP A 199 24.91 -9.34 -7.93
N GLY A 200 24.93 -10.19 -6.92
CA GLY A 200 25.66 -9.95 -5.67
C GLY A 200 27.17 -9.74 -5.85
N ARG A 201 27.74 -10.25 -6.95
CA ARG A 201 29.17 -10.13 -7.33
C ARG A 201 29.45 -8.90 -8.20
N GLY A 202 28.42 -8.14 -8.56
CA GLY A 202 28.52 -6.95 -9.40
C GLY A 202 28.54 -7.25 -10.90
N ALA A 203 28.28 -8.48 -11.33
CA ALA A 203 28.13 -8.80 -12.75
C ALA A 203 26.71 -8.40 -13.21
N PRO A 204 26.56 -7.80 -14.40
CA PRO A 204 25.25 -7.39 -14.86
C PRO A 204 24.36 -8.62 -15.13
N LEU A 205 23.11 -8.59 -14.67
CA LEU A 205 22.17 -9.67 -14.97
C LEU A 205 21.93 -9.73 -16.48
N ALA A 206 21.95 -10.95 -17.03
CA ALA A 206 21.56 -11.18 -18.41
C ALA A 206 20.07 -10.86 -18.58
N GLU A 207 19.72 -10.31 -19.73
CA GLU A 207 18.33 -9.97 -20.03
C GLU A 207 17.46 -11.24 -20.02
N GLY A 208 16.30 -11.15 -19.36
CA GLY A 208 15.40 -12.30 -19.16
C GLY A 208 15.89 -13.40 -18.21
N ALA A 209 17.14 -13.33 -17.72
CA ALA A 209 17.65 -14.35 -16.80
C ALA A 209 17.00 -14.20 -15.41
N VAL A 210 16.47 -15.30 -14.89
CA VAL A 210 15.95 -15.37 -13.52
C VAL A 210 17.11 -15.69 -12.58
N PRO A 211 17.41 -14.84 -11.58
CA PRO A 211 18.46 -15.14 -10.62
C PRO A 211 18.08 -16.36 -9.78
N ALA A 212 19.06 -17.00 -9.14
CA ALA A 212 18.77 -18.10 -8.22
C ALA A 212 17.88 -17.60 -7.05
N PRO A 213 16.95 -18.41 -6.53
CA PRO A 213 16.13 -18.00 -5.39
C PRO A 213 16.97 -17.52 -4.20
N GLY A 214 16.60 -16.38 -3.63
CA GLY A 214 17.33 -15.76 -2.51
C GLY A 214 18.56 -14.95 -2.92
N SER A 215 18.78 -14.73 -4.22
CA SER A 215 19.93 -13.97 -4.70
C SER A 215 19.92 -12.51 -4.23
N ALA A 216 21.12 -11.96 -4.06
CA ALA A 216 21.31 -10.52 -3.93
C ALA A 216 21.36 -9.86 -5.31
N VAL A 217 20.63 -8.76 -5.47
CA VAL A 217 20.63 -7.91 -6.66
C VAL A 217 21.01 -6.49 -6.27
N ARG A 218 21.86 -5.85 -7.06
CA ARG A 218 22.37 -4.49 -6.85
C ARG A 218 21.80 -3.55 -7.90
N LEU A 219 21.34 -2.40 -7.47
CA LEU A 219 20.86 -1.30 -8.31
C LEU A 219 21.75 -0.08 -8.09
N ARG A 220 22.12 0.58 -9.18
CA ARG A 220 22.93 1.80 -9.16
C ARG A 220 22.21 2.94 -9.88
N PRO A 221 21.18 3.56 -9.25
CA PRO A 221 20.48 4.71 -9.82
C PRO A 221 21.44 5.83 -10.24
N VAL A 222 21.11 6.56 -11.29
CA VAL A 222 21.89 7.70 -11.82
C VAL A 222 21.13 8.98 -11.54
N SER A 223 21.82 10.02 -11.07
CA SER A 223 21.25 11.33 -10.80
C SER A 223 20.84 12.07 -12.07
N GLY A 224 19.87 12.98 -11.93
CA GLY A 224 19.39 13.84 -13.01
C GLY A 224 18.37 13.19 -13.94
N ARG A 225 17.87 11.98 -13.62
CA ARG A 225 16.90 11.26 -14.45
C ARG A 225 16.04 10.28 -13.66
N THR A 226 14.96 9.82 -14.28
CA THR A 226 14.19 8.67 -13.81
C THR A 226 14.94 7.36 -14.09
N ASN A 227 15.09 6.56 -13.04
CA ASN A 227 15.76 5.27 -13.09
C ASN A 227 14.72 4.16 -13.19
N VAL A 228 14.57 3.60 -14.39
CA VAL A 228 13.60 2.54 -14.67
C VAL A 228 14.33 1.20 -14.61
N VAL A 229 13.90 0.34 -13.71
CA VAL A 229 14.35 -1.05 -13.59
C VAL A 229 13.21 -1.94 -14.08
N ARG A 230 13.48 -2.79 -15.07
CA ARG A 230 12.48 -3.75 -15.57
C ARG A 230 12.80 -5.13 -15.02
N LEU A 231 11.80 -5.78 -14.44
CA LEU A 231 11.87 -7.15 -13.94
C LEU A 231 10.64 -7.92 -14.39
N THR A 232 10.74 -9.24 -14.55
CA THR A 232 9.55 -10.11 -14.61
C THR A 232 9.10 -10.48 -13.20
N GLY A 233 7.88 -11.02 -13.06
CA GLY A 233 7.34 -11.53 -11.80
C GLY A 233 8.26 -12.59 -11.20
N ARG A 234 8.74 -13.55 -12.01
CA ARG A 234 9.69 -14.57 -11.56
C ARG A 234 11.05 -14.00 -11.15
N GLN A 235 11.55 -12.99 -11.88
CA GLN A 235 12.80 -12.33 -11.49
C GLN A 235 12.66 -11.68 -10.12
N LEU A 236 11.61 -10.88 -9.91
CA LEU A 236 11.38 -10.20 -8.63
C LEU A 236 11.21 -11.21 -7.47
N ALA A 237 10.44 -12.29 -7.68
CA ALA A 237 10.21 -13.32 -6.65
C ALA A 237 11.49 -14.06 -6.24
N ALA A 238 12.49 -14.14 -7.13
CA ALA A 238 13.77 -14.80 -6.83
C ALA A 238 14.75 -13.92 -6.03
N ILE A 239 14.52 -12.60 -5.94
CA ILE A 239 15.41 -11.68 -5.22
C ILE A 239 15.17 -11.80 -3.72
N GLY A 240 16.20 -12.21 -2.98
CA GLY A 240 16.18 -12.25 -1.51
C GLY A 240 16.65 -10.95 -0.86
N LEU A 241 17.55 -10.23 -1.53
CA LEU A 241 18.15 -8.97 -1.07
C LEU A 241 18.27 -8.01 -2.26
N LEU A 242 17.74 -6.80 -2.13
CA LEU A 242 17.90 -5.73 -3.10
C LEU A 242 18.74 -4.60 -2.49
N VAL A 243 19.92 -4.37 -3.04
CA VAL A 243 20.88 -3.36 -2.58
C VAL A 243 20.81 -2.14 -3.48
N PHE A 244 20.51 -0.98 -2.91
CA PHE A 244 20.63 0.31 -3.57
C PHE A 244 22.01 0.91 -3.27
N GLU A 245 22.89 0.89 -4.26
CA GLU A 245 24.24 1.47 -4.12
C GLU A 245 24.21 3.00 -4.08
N ARG A 246 23.11 3.58 -4.58
CA ARG A 246 22.78 5.01 -4.45
C ARG A 246 21.31 5.14 -4.08
N ARG A 247 21.03 6.01 -3.12
CA ARG A 247 19.66 6.26 -2.62
C ARG A 247 18.79 6.88 -3.71
N PRO A 248 17.52 6.46 -3.84
CA PRO A 248 16.52 7.21 -4.60
C PRO A 248 16.34 8.61 -4.01
N THR A 249 16.21 9.62 -4.87
CA THR A 249 15.95 11.01 -4.49
C THR A 249 14.99 11.65 -5.47
N ALA A 250 14.51 12.87 -5.20
CA ALA A 250 13.69 13.63 -6.15
C ALA A 250 14.38 13.81 -7.53
N ALA A 251 15.71 13.93 -7.56
CA ALA A 251 16.51 14.07 -8.79
C ALA A 251 16.94 12.72 -9.39
N ALA A 252 16.73 11.62 -8.68
CA ALA A 252 17.11 10.27 -9.08
C ALA A 252 16.04 9.24 -8.68
N PRO A 253 14.75 9.43 -9.02
CA PRO A 253 13.71 8.52 -8.57
C PRO A 253 13.88 7.16 -9.23
N VAL A 254 13.49 6.10 -8.52
CA VAL A 254 13.54 4.73 -9.01
C VAL A 254 12.14 4.20 -9.22
N VAL A 255 11.89 3.65 -10.40
CA VAL A 255 10.68 2.91 -10.74
C VAL A 255 11.08 1.49 -11.06
N VAL A 256 10.59 0.53 -10.28
CA VAL A 256 10.68 -0.89 -10.57
C VAL A 256 9.39 -1.30 -11.29
N VAL A 257 9.48 -1.52 -12.59
CA VAL A 257 8.36 -1.98 -13.42
C VAL A 257 8.42 -3.50 -13.51
N VAL A 258 7.36 -4.15 -13.04
CA VAL A 258 7.29 -5.60 -12.90
C VAL A 258 6.28 -6.16 -13.90
N ASP A 259 6.78 -6.86 -14.91
CA ASP A 259 5.96 -7.59 -15.87
C ASP A 259 5.53 -8.94 -15.28
N THR A 260 4.25 -9.10 -14.97
CA THR A 260 3.70 -10.31 -14.35
C THR A 260 3.10 -11.30 -15.35
N ARG A 261 3.25 -11.08 -16.66
CA ARG A 261 2.70 -11.99 -17.69
C ARG A 261 3.29 -13.38 -17.60
N ASP A 262 4.56 -13.49 -17.22
CA ASP A 262 5.26 -14.77 -17.04
C ASP A 262 4.77 -15.56 -15.82
N THR A 263 3.99 -14.94 -14.93
CA THR A 263 3.30 -15.57 -13.81
C THR A 263 1.77 -15.54 -13.98
N GLY A 264 1.28 -15.33 -15.21
CA GLY A 264 -0.15 -15.30 -15.52
C GLY A 264 -0.91 -14.12 -14.89
N GLY A 265 -0.22 -13.00 -14.68
CA GLY A 265 -0.77 -11.81 -14.02
C GLY A 265 -0.96 -11.97 -12.52
N ARG A 266 -0.38 -13.00 -11.89
CA ARG A 266 -0.47 -13.25 -10.45
C ARG A 266 0.90 -13.43 -9.86
N LEU A 267 1.20 -12.76 -8.74
CA LEU A 267 2.51 -12.85 -8.11
C LEU A 267 2.38 -13.09 -6.60
N ASP A 268 2.92 -14.22 -6.13
CA ASP A 268 3.21 -14.43 -4.72
C ASP A 268 4.60 -13.88 -4.43
N TRP A 269 4.63 -12.74 -3.74
CA TRP A 269 5.82 -11.95 -3.56
C TRP A 269 6.27 -12.01 -2.10
N ARG A 270 7.42 -12.62 -1.85
CA ARG A 270 8.17 -12.40 -0.62
C ARG A 270 9.01 -11.14 -0.81
N THR A 271 8.66 -10.06 -0.13
CA THR A 271 9.38 -8.79 -0.26
C THR A 271 10.86 -8.99 0.06
N PRO A 272 11.79 -8.54 -0.82
CA PRO A 272 13.21 -8.70 -0.56
C PRO A 272 13.62 -7.88 0.65
N ALA A 273 14.68 -8.29 1.34
CA ALA A 273 15.37 -7.38 2.24
C ALA A 273 15.90 -6.20 1.42
N LEU A 274 15.76 -4.98 1.93
CA LEU A 274 16.26 -3.78 1.27
C LEU A 274 17.51 -3.28 2.01
N ALA A 275 18.56 -2.99 1.26
CA ALA A 275 19.79 -2.39 1.80
C ALA A 275 20.09 -1.07 1.08
N GLY A 276 20.56 -0.09 1.85
CA GLY A 276 20.89 1.24 1.33
C GLY A 276 19.70 2.20 1.21
N VAL A 277 18.47 1.77 1.51
CA VAL A 277 17.25 2.60 1.54
C VAL A 277 16.45 2.39 2.83
N GLY A 278 15.68 3.40 3.23
CA GLY A 278 14.75 3.36 4.36
C GLY A 278 13.54 4.27 4.15
N GLY A 279 12.74 4.49 5.18
CA GLY A 279 11.45 5.21 5.07
C GLY A 279 11.54 6.62 4.49
N GLN A 280 12.62 7.35 4.75
CA GLN A 280 12.87 8.67 4.15
C GLN A 280 13.02 8.63 2.62
N ASP A 281 13.37 7.47 2.04
CA ASP A 281 13.56 7.28 0.61
C ASP A 281 12.27 6.80 -0.08
N ALA A 282 11.23 6.40 0.68
CA ALA A 282 9.96 5.90 0.17
C ALA A 282 9.27 6.84 -0.84
N PRO A 283 9.27 8.18 -0.65
CA PRO A 283 8.69 9.11 -1.63
C PRO A 283 9.31 9.06 -3.03
N TYR A 284 10.46 8.41 -3.20
CA TYR A 284 11.24 8.39 -4.44
C TYR A 284 11.42 6.99 -5.04
N LEU A 285 10.74 5.98 -4.49
CA LEU A 285 10.75 4.61 -4.96
C LEU A 285 9.31 4.17 -5.30
N LEU A 286 9.11 3.66 -6.52
CA LEU A 286 7.82 3.17 -7.01
C LEU A 286 7.94 1.72 -7.48
N TRP A 287 7.07 0.85 -6.98
CA TRP A 287 6.86 -0.52 -7.44
C TRP A 287 5.62 -0.55 -8.31
N SER A 288 5.79 -0.66 -9.63
CA SER A 288 4.69 -0.63 -10.60
C SER A 288 4.42 -2.04 -11.14
N PHE A 289 3.18 -2.48 -11.04
CA PHE A 289 2.69 -3.78 -11.50
C PHE A 289 1.58 -3.55 -12.54
N PRO A 290 1.93 -3.17 -13.79
CA PRO A 290 0.96 -2.70 -14.75
C PRO A 290 -0.04 -3.75 -15.21
N ASP A 291 0.38 -5.01 -15.33
CA ASP A 291 -0.43 -6.12 -15.82
C ASP A 291 -0.92 -7.08 -14.72
N ALA A 292 -0.55 -6.82 -13.46
CA ALA A 292 -0.95 -7.67 -12.35
C ALA A 292 -2.47 -7.61 -12.12
N THR A 293 -3.06 -8.80 -11.98
CA THR A 293 -4.46 -9.02 -11.57
C THR A 293 -4.56 -9.49 -10.12
N GLY A 294 -3.48 -10.09 -9.59
CA GLY A 294 -3.35 -10.48 -8.18
C GLY A 294 -1.92 -10.35 -7.68
N LEU A 295 -1.75 -9.78 -6.49
CA LEU A 295 -0.46 -9.62 -5.82
C LEU A 295 -0.62 -10.08 -4.37
N THR A 296 0.14 -11.09 -3.95
CA THR A 296 0.13 -11.57 -2.57
C THR A 296 1.46 -11.21 -1.92
N LEU A 297 1.47 -10.34 -0.91
CA LEU A 297 2.66 -10.17 -0.06
C LEU A 297 2.68 -11.32 0.94
N THR A 298 3.64 -12.21 0.79
CA THR A 298 3.76 -13.41 1.62
C THR A 298 4.51 -13.12 2.92
N ALA A 299 4.28 -13.95 3.93
CA ALA A 299 4.98 -13.86 5.21
C ALA A 299 6.49 -14.11 5.04
N GLY A 300 7.26 -13.60 6.01
CA GLY A 300 8.71 -13.80 6.07
C GLY A 300 9.54 -12.90 5.16
N GLY A 301 8.93 -11.93 4.46
CA GLY A 301 9.63 -10.84 3.77
C GLY A 301 10.06 -9.71 4.71
N GLY A 302 10.83 -8.76 4.19
CA GLY A 302 11.23 -7.53 4.92
C GLY A 302 10.21 -6.39 4.76
N SER A 303 10.39 -5.31 5.52
CA SER A 303 9.60 -4.08 5.34
C SER A 303 9.79 -3.53 3.94
N LEU A 304 8.69 -3.22 3.26
CA LEU A 304 8.72 -2.65 1.92
C LEU A 304 8.87 -1.13 2.02
N VAL A 305 9.79 -0.57 1.24
CA VAL A 305 9.98 0.88 1.08
C VAL A 305 9.58 1.26 -0.33
N GLY A 306 8.81 2.33 -0.49
CA GLY A 306 8.30 2.83 -1.76
C GLY A 306 6.81 2.60 -1.95
N ALA A 307 6.22 3.36 -2.87
CA ALA A 307 4.81 3.24 -3.22
C ALA A 307 4.54 1.97 -4.04
N VAL A 308 3.41 1.31 -3.78
CA VAL A 308 2.91 0.16 -4.55
C VAL A 308 1.80 0.64 -5.48
N HIS A 309 2.01 0.52 -6.79
CA HIS A 309 1.08 0.94 -7.83
C HIS A 309 0.68 -0.26 -8.69
N ALA A 310 -0.50 -0.81 -8.42
CA ALA A 310 -1.05 -1.99 -9.09
C ALA A 310 -2.55 -1.81 -9.34
N PRO A 311 -2.97 -0.83 -10.17
CA PRO A 311 -4.36 -0.39 -10.29
C PRO A 311 -5.33 -1.41 -10.92
N ARG A 312 -4.83 -2.59 -11.31
CA ARG A 312 -5.62 -3.72 -11.82
C ARG A 312 -5.62 -4.91 -10.86
N ALA A 313 -4.77 -4.89 -9.85
CA ALA A 313 -4.52 -6.02 -8.99
C ALA A 313 -5.40 -6.01 -7.74
N ARG A 314 -5.81 -7.21 -7.31
CA ARG A 314 -6.17 -7.45 -5.92
C ARG A 314 -4.89 -7.66 -5.11
N LEU A 315 -4.61 -6.77 -4.16
CA LEU A 315 -3.49 -6.92 -3.23
C LEU A 315 -3.95 -7.70 -2.00
N THR A 316 -3.31 -8.83 -1.72
CA THR A 316 -3.47 -9.60 -0.48
C THR A 316 -2.19 -9.47 0.34
N ASP A 317 -2.22 -8.70 1.40
CA ASP A 317 -1.07 -8.53 2.27
C ASP A 317 -1.14 -9.49 3.45
N LEU A 318 -0.24 -10.46 3.50
CA LEU A 318 -0.09 -11.42 4.59
C LEU A 318 1.26 -11.24 5.29
N SER A 319 1.98 -10.17 4.95
CA SER A 319 3.28 -9.88 5.53
C SER A 319 3.09 -9.12 6.84
N PRO A 320 3.69 -9.55 7.96
CA PRO A 320 3.69 -8.77 9.18
C PRO A 320 4.64 -7.55 9.09
N ALA A 321 5.45 -7.46 8.04
CA ALA A 321 6.38 -6.37 7.83
C ALA A 321 5.66 -5.11 7.36
N ALA A 322 6.19 -3.93 7.74
CA ALA A 322 5.56 -2.67 7.38
C ALA A 322 5.69 -2.37 5.87
N LEU A 323 4.68 -1.73 5.30
CA LEU A 323 4.73 -1.12 3.98
C LEU A 323 4.88 0.39 4.16
N GLN A 324 5.96 0.98 3.64
CA GLN A 324 6.26 2.40 3.75
C GLN A 324 6.14 3.07 2.37
N GLY A 325 5.04 3.75 2.13
CA GLY A 325 4.69 4.33 0.83
C GLY A 325 3.18 4.37 0.62
N ASP A 326 2.76 4.94 -0.51
CA ASP A 326 1.35 4.90 -0.92
C ASP A 326 0.99 3.54 -1.52
N VAL A 327 -0.28 3.17 -1.43
CA VAL A 327 -0.82 1.95 -2.05
C VAL A 327 -2.00 2.31 -2.95
N VAL A 328 -1.90 1.95 -4.23
CA VAL A 328 -2.97 2.13 -5.22
C VAL A 328 -3.28 0.80 -5.88
N VAL A 329 -4.46 0.24 -5.59
CA VAL A 329 -4.85 -1.13 -5.98
C VAL A 329 -6.32 -1.22 -6.36
N ARG A 330 -6.71 -2.23 -7.14
CA ARG A 330 -8.14 -2.44 -7.49
C ARG A 330 -8.94 -2.91 -6.27
N GLU A 331 -8.41 -3.88 -5.55
CA GLU A 331 -9.00 -4.44 -4.33
C GLU A 331 -7.90 -4.64 -3.29
N LEU A 332 -8.23 -4.55 -2.01
CA LEU A 332 -7.28 -4.73 -0.91
C LEU A 332 -7.77 -5.75 0.11
N ALA A 333 -6.92 -6.68 0.48
CA ALA A 333 -7.06 -7.51 1.68
C ALA A 333 -5.78 -7.37 2.50
N ALA A 334 -5.76 -6.39 3.41
CA ALA A 334 -4.69 -6.20 4.37
C ALA A 334 -4.91 -7.15 5.54
N GLY A 335 -4.26 -8.30 5.49
CA GLY A 335 -4.36 -9.40 6.45
C GLY A 335 -5.59 -10.28 6.25
N ARG A 336 -5.94 -11.06 7.28
CA ARG A 336 -7.08 -11.99 7.30
C ARG A 336 -7.77 -11.96 8.65
N LEU A 337 -9.10 -11.90 8.61
CA LEU A 337 -9.92 -12.07 9.81
C LEU A 337 -9.71 -13.46 10.41
N ALA A 338 -9.66 -13.54 11.73
CA ALA A 338 -9.62 -14.82 12.43
C ALA A 338 -10.90 -15.62 12.10
N GLY A 339 -10.73 -16.74 11.41
CA GLY A 339 -11.81 -17.70 11.18
C GLY A 339 -11.97 -18.65 12.37
N PRO A 340 -13.07 -19.41 12.45
CA PRO A 340 -13.21 -20.49 13.43
C PRO A 340 -12.03 -21.47 13.32
N GLY A 341 -11.17 -21.51 14.34
CA GLY A 341 -10.02 -22.43 14.41
C GLY A 341 -8.75 -21.97 13.67
N ALA A 342 -8.70 -20.76 13.11
CA ALA A 342 -7.49 -20.21 12.51
C ALA A 342 -7.15 -18.85 13.13
N PRO A 343 -5.89 -18.62 13.57
CA PRO A 343 -5.48 -17.29 14.00
C PRO A 343 -5.63 -16.31 12.82
N GLY A 344 -6.01 -15.07 13.14
CA GLY A 344 -5.91 -13.99 12.16
C GLY A 344 -4.47 -13.85 11.68
N VAL A 345 -4.29 -13.32 10.47
CA VAL A 345 -2.97 -12.93 9.98
C VAL A 345 -2.99 -11.43 9.87
N ASP A 346 -2.23 -10.75 10.74
CA ASP A 346 -2.14 -9.31 10.71
C ASP A 346 -1.14 -8.88 9.63
N ALA A 347 -1.62 -8.09 8.66
CA ALA A 347 -0.72 -7.30 7.84
C ALA A 347 0.05 -6.31 8.71
N GLY A 348 1.30 -6.00 8.33
CA GLY A 348 2.11 -4.98 8.98
C GLY A 348 1.54 -3.57 8.80
N ALA A 349 2.16 -2.60 9.47
CA ALA A 349 1.69 -1.22 9.42
C ALA A 349 1.87 -0.58 8.03
N TYR A 350 0.86 0.14 7.56
CA TYR A 350 0.89 0.94 6.34
C TYR A 350 1.34 2.35 6.71
N ARG A 351 2.62 2.65 6.49
CA ARG A 351 3.20 3.95 6.79
C ARG A 351 3.14 4.84 5.56
N SER A 352 2.20 5.77 5.55
CA SER A 352 2.06 6.72 4.43
C SER A 352 3.35 7.52 4.24
N ALA A 353 3.84 7.51 3.00
CA ALA A 353 4.96 8.31 2.51
C ALA A 353 4.68 8.61 1.04
N PRO A 354 3.96 9.72 0.76
CA PRO A 354 3.45 9.97 -0.58
C PRO A 354 4.54 10.00 -1.64
N PHE A 355 4.26 9.42 -2.81
CA PHE A 355 5.23 9.42 -3.90
C PHE A 355 5.38 10.83 -4.48
N ALA A 356 6.54 11.45 -4.21
CA ALA A 356 6.78 12.87 -4.45
C ALA A 356 7.71 13.15 -5.66
N ALA A 357 8.04 12.12 -6.45
CA ALA A 357 8.93 12.31 -7.60
C ALA A 357 8.18 12.61 -8.90
N ARG A 358 8.83 13.38 -9.79
CA ARG A 358 8.38 13.54 -11.17
C ARG A 358 9.04 12.49 -12.05
N LEU A 359 8.24 11.74 -12.79
CA LEU A 359 8.72 10.69 -13.66
C LEU A 359 8.82 11.19 -15.10
N ARG A 360 9.96 10.91 -15.74
CA ARG A 360 10.20 11.15 -17.16
C ARG A 360 10.45 9.82 -17.81
N CYS A 361 9.59 9.45 -18.75
CA CYS A 361 9.74 8.22 -19.49
C CYS A 361 10.09 8.51 -20.94
N GLU A 362 11.16 7.86 -21.38
CA GLU A 362 11.41 7.66 -22.80
C GLU A 362 10.84 6.28 -23.15
N PRO A 363 9.94 6.20 -24.15
CA PRO A 363 9.46 4.90 -24.60
C PRO A 363 10.64 4.05 -25.08
N GLU A 364 10.56 2.73 -24.95
CA GLU A 364 11.50 1.87 -25.66
C GLU A 364 11.50 2.27 -27.13
N LYS A 365 12.70 2.53 -27.68
CA LYS A 365 12.85 2.73 -29.11
C LYS A 365 12.41 1.42 -29.74
N GLY A 366 11.15 1.38 -30.17
CA GLY A 366 10.59 0.25 -30.88
C GLY A 366 11.58 -0.08 -31.98
N THR A 367 12.12 -1.30 -31.94
CA THR A 367 12.69 -1.88 -33.13
C THR A 367 11.53 -1.84 -34.11
N THR A 368 11.56 -0.91 -35.06
CA THR A 368 10.66 -0.93 -36.19
C THR A 368 10.95 -2.25 -36.88
N GLU A 369 10.26 -3.31 -36.46
CA GLU A 369 10.12 -4.51 -37.26
C GLU A 369 9.66 -4.01 -38.61
N GLY A 370 10.57 -4.08 -39.58
CA GLY A 370 10.29 -3.73 -40.94
C GLY A 370 9.16 -4.63 -41.41
N LYS A 371 7.93 -4.15 -41.30
CA LYS A 371 6.84 -4.61 -42.14
C LYS A 371 7.27 -4.31 -43.57
N THR A 372 7.97 -5.26 -44.18
CA THR A 372 8.08 -5.39 -45.63
C THR A 372 6.66 -5.34 -46.16
N GLY A 373 6.39 -4.30 -46.96
CA GLY A 373 5.04 -3.89 -47.33
C GLY A 373 4.25 -4.96 -48.10
N PRO A 374 2.93 -4.79 -48.22
CA PRO A 374 2.16 -5.57 -49.18
C PRO A 374 2.61 -5.18 -50.58
N GLY A 375 3.36 -6.06 -51.22
CA GLY A 375 3.65 -5.99 -52.65
C GLY A 375 2.34 -5.85 -53.42
N LYS A 376 2.29 -4.79 -54.23
CA LYS A 376 1.18 -4.46 -55.13
C LYS A 376 1.10 -5.51 -56.24
N GLY A 377 0.44 -6.63 -55.94
CA GLY A 377 0.08 -7.66 -56.92
C GLY A 377 -1.24 -7.29 -57.61
N THR A 378 -1.14 -6.74 -58.82
CA THR A 378 -2.25 -6.65 -59.78
C THR A 378 -2.63 -8.06 -60.24
N GLY A 379 -3.67 -8.62 -59.64
CA GLY A 379 -4.32 -9.85 -60.08
C GLY A 379 -5.77 -9.58 -60.45
N THR A 380 -6.06 -9.58 -61.74
CA THR A 380 -7.40 -9.55 -62.32
C THR A 380 -8.16 -10.83 -61.97
N ALA A 381 -9.29 -10.74 -61.28
CA ALA A 381 -10.20 -11.86 -61.06
C ALA A 381 -11.54 -11.57 -61.75
N THR A 382 -11.79 -12.35 -62.80
CA THR A 382 -13.07 -12.50 -63.51
C THR A 382 -14.08 -13.22 -62.61
N GLY A 383 -15.30 -12.72 -62.56
CA GLY A 383 -16.38 -13.26 -61.72
C GLY A 383 -17.08 -14.50 -62.28
N THR A 384 -17.78 -15.19 -61.39
CA THR A 384 -18.93 -16.05 -61.68
C THR A 384 -19.80 -16.20 -60.42
N GLY A 385 -21.03 -15.69 -60.50
CA GLY A 385 -22.27 -16.44 -60.22
C GLY A 385 -22.67 -16.78 -58.77
N PRO A 386 -23.97 -16.61 -58.40
CA PRO A 386 -24.48 -16.84 -57.04
C PRO A 386 -25.07 -18.25 -56.86
N GLU A 387 -24.95 -18.81 -55.66
CA GLU A 387 -25.84 -19.90 -55.22
C GLU A 387 -26.44 -19.62 -53.84
N THR A 388 -27.77 -19.68 -53.85
CA THR A 388 -28.71 -19.57 -52.75
C THR A 388 -28.85 -20.95 -52.11
N GLY A 389 -28.69 -21.06 -50.79
CA GLY A 389 -28.89 -22.32 -50.07
C GLY A 389 -29.50 -22.07 -48.69
N ALA A 390 -30.82 -22.28 -48.60
CA ALA A 390 -31.56 -22.33 -47.35
C ALA A 390 -31.26 -23.64 -46.61
N GLY A 391 -30.98 -23.56 -45.31
CA GLY A 391 -30.74 -24.71 -44.43
C GLY A 391 -31.48 -24.54 -43.12
N THR A 392 -32.55 -25.32 -42.98
CA THR A 392 -33.46 -25.47 -41.83
C THR A 392 -32.75 -26.15 -40.65
N GLY A 393 -33.16 -25.80 -39.43
CA GLY A 393 -32.43 -26.14 -38.20
C GLY A 393 -32.58 -27.56 -37.65
N THR A 394 -31.93 -27.79 -36.52
CA THR A 394 -32.33 -28.80 -35.52
C THR A 394 -31.70 -28.45 -34.16
N ALA A 395 -32.52 -28.52 -33.11
CA ALA A 395 -32.15 -28.26 -31.72
C ALA A 395 -31.38 -29.46 -31.11
N PRO A 396 -30.44 -29.25 -30.17
CA PRO A 396 -29.80 -30.34 -29.47
C PRO A 396 -30.62 -30.82 -28.26
N GLU A 397 -30.79 -32.13 -28.17
CA GLU A 397 -31.43 -32.89 -27.09
C GLU A 397 -30.48 -33.02 -25.87
N PRO A 398 -30.98 -33.02 -24.61
CA PRO A 398 -30.13 -33.09 -23.42
C PRO A 398 -29.61 -34.51 -23.12
N GLY A 399 -28.28 -34.69 -23.23
CA GLY A 399 -27.58 -35.94 -22.91
C GLY A 399 -27.27 -36.12 -21.42
N LYS A 400 -27.35 -37.38 -20.97
CA LYS A 400 -27.46 -37.86 -19.58
C LYS A 400 -26.20 -37.74 -18.71
N ARG A 401 -26.45 -37.65 -17.40
CA ARG A 401 -25.55 -37.71 -16.24
C ARG A 401 -24.78 -39.05 -16.15
N PRO A 402 -23.47 -39.08 -15.85
CA PRO A 402 -22.76 -40.33 -15.56
C PRO A 402 -22.97 -40.81 -14.12
N GLU A 403 -23.17 -42.12 -13.95
CA GLU A 403 -23.18 -42.82 -12.65
C GLU A 403 -21.75 -43.00 -12.08
N PRO A 404 -21.57 -43.08 -10.74
CA PRO A 404 -20.28 -43.30 -10.10
C PRO A 404 -19.79 -44.76 -10.22
N GLY A 405 -18.58 -44.93 -10.75
CA GLY A 405 -17.90 -46.21 -10.90
C GLY A 405 -17.38 -46.80 -9.58
N ALA A 406 -17.35 -48.12 -9.57
CA ALA A 406 -17.10 -48.99 -8.43
C ALA A 406 -15.65 -49.05 -7.91
N ASN A 407 -15.59 -49.42 -6.64
CA ASN A 407 -14.45 -49.81 -5.80
C ASN A 407 -13.63 -50.98 -6.39
N PRO A 408 -12.28 -50.95 -6.36
CA PRO A 408 -11.45 -52.14 -6.47
C PRO A 408 -10.79 -52.49 -5.12
N GLY A 409 -10.92 -53.76 -4.75
CA GLY A 409 -10.49 -54.32 -3.47
C GLY A 409 -8.99 -54.61 -3.32
N THR A 410 -8.63 -54.74 -2.04
CA THR A 410 -7.69 -55.71 -1.42
C THR A 410 -6.51 -56.21 -2.25
N GLY A 411 -5.33 -55.70 -1.91
CA GLY A 411 -4.02 -56.28 -2.23
C GLY A 411 -3.11 -56.25 -0.99
N THR A 412 -2.41 -57.36 -0.77
CA THR A 412 -1.73 -57.83 0.43
C THR A 412 -0.50 -57.06 0.92
N ASN A 413 -0.33 -57.08 2.24
CA ASN A 413 0.79 -56.61 3.06
C ASN A 413 2.10 -57.40 2.81
N PRO A 414 3.28 -56.76 2.85
CA PRO A 414 4.50 -57.36 3.39
C PRO A 414 5.09 -56.59 4.59
N ALA A 415 5.69 -57.38 5.49
CA ALA A 415 6.19 -57.07 6.82
C ALA A 415 7.36 -56.05 6.88
N PRO A 416 7.67 -55.51 8.09
CA PRO A 416 8.45 -54.29 8.27
C PRO A 416 9.98 -54.51 8.28
N GLY A 417 10.69 -53.66 7.54
CA GLY A 417 12.16 -53.62 7.49
C GLY A 417 12.72 -52.40 8.24
N THR A 418 13.40 -52.72 9.35
CA THR A 418 14.43 -52.02 10.14
C THR A 418 14.92 -50.62 9.74
N ASP A 419 14.91 -49.73 10.74
CA ASP A 419 15.58 -48.42 10.84
C ASP A 419 17.09 -48.41 10.53
N PRO A 420 17.62 -47.27 10.07
CA PRO A 420 18.95 -46.83 10.46
C PRO A 420 18.90 -45.52 11.28
N VAL A 421 19.24 -45.67 12.56
CA VAL A 421 20.03 -44.78 13.43
C VAL A 421 20.26 -43.34 12.95
N LEU A 422 19.58 -42.40 13.62
CA LEU A 422 19.90 -40.97 13.62
C LEU A 422 21.14 -40.71 14.49
N GLY A 423 22.22 -40.27 13.84
CA GLY A 423 23.39 -39.70 14.49
C GLY A 423 23.10 -38.28 15.00
N THR A 424 23.33 -38.06 16.28
CA THR A 424 23.32 -36.77 16.97
C THR A 424 24.49 -35.90 16.51
N GLY A 425 24.19 -34.78 15.87
CA GLY A 425 25.14 -33.73 15.51
C GLY A 425 24.71 -32.39 16.10
N THR A 426 25.21 -32.09 17.28
CA THR A 426 25.08 -30.83 18.02
C THR A 426 25.83 -29.72 17.29
N GLY A 427 25.17 -28.59 17.03
CA GLY A 427 25.79 -27.43 16.38
C GLY A 427 24.96 -26.16 16.58
N SER A 428 24.84 -25.72 17.83
CA SER A 428 24.23 -24.45 18.21
C SER A 428 25.20 -23.30 17.93
N GLY A 429 25.04 -22.63 16.80
CA GLY A 429 25.68 -21.35 16.50
C GLY A 429 24.72 -20.20 16.78
N ALA A 430 24.88 -19.55 17.93
CA ALA A 430 24.19 -18.30 18.25
C ALA A 430 24.79 -17.15 17.41
N VAL A 431 23.95 -16.49 16.61
CA VAL A 431 24.29 -15.22 15.97
C VAL A 431 23.53 -14.14 16.72
N THR A 432 24.25 -13.41 17.58
CA THR A 432 23.81 -12.15 18.17
C THR A 432 24.03 -11.03 17.16
N GLY A 433 22.95 -10.47 16.62
CA GLY A 433 22.94 -9.21 15.86
C GLY A 433 22.28 -8.10 16.70
N PRO A 434 22.80 -6.86 16.68
CA PRO A 434 22.40 -5.81 17.61
C PRO A 434 21.04 -5.20 17.23
N SER A 435 20.15 -5.13 18.21
CA SER A 435 18.92 -4.34 18.17
C SER A 435 19.27 -2.91 18.56
N ALA A 436 19.13 -1.97 17.62
CA ALA A 436 19.21 -0.54 17.87
C ALA A 436 17.90 0.09 17.43
N ASP A 437 16.98 0.24 18.38
CA ASP A 437 15.92 1.26 18.37
C ASP A 437 15.66 1.59 19.85
N ALA A 438 16.38 2.58 20.35
CA ALA A 438 16.13 3.20 21.63
C ALA A 438 15.27 4.43 21.37
N GLU A 439 13.97 4.33 21.65
CA GLU A 439 13.12 5.49 21.84
C GLU A 439 13.61 6.26 23.09
N GLN A 440 13.94 7.53 22.89
CA GLN A 440 14.25 8.47 23.97
C GLN A 440 12.97 8.70 24.79
N SER A 441 12.95 8.13 25.99
CA SER A 441 12.10 8.55 27.09
C SER A 441 12.64 9.87 27.63
N GLU A 442 11.85 10.94 27.54
CA GLU A 442 12.13 12.19 28.25
C GLU A 442 12.12 11.93 29.76
N GLY A 443 13.27 12.18 30.38
CA GLY A 443 13.50 12.00 31.80
C GLY A 443 12.93 13.16 32.60
N ALA A 444 12.17 12.81 33.63
CA ALA A 444 11.79 13.69 34.72
C ALA A 444 12.98 13.93 35.68
N GLY A 445 13.07 15.15 36.19
CA GLY A 445 13.69 15.50 37.48
C GLY A 445 14.47 16.82 37.46
N PRO A 446 14.78 17.45 38.62
CA PRO A 446 14.24 17.25 39.96
C PRO A 446 13.77 18.56 40.65
N SER A 447 13.26 18.36 41.86
CA SER A 447 12.80 19.33 42.86
C SER A 447 13.89 20.28 43.39
N GLU A 448 13.59 21.58 43.46
CA GLU A 448 13.95 22.53 44.53
C GLU A 448 12.72 23.46 44.68
N GLY A 449 12.08 23.62 45.83
CA GLY A 449 12.59 24.27 47.03
C GLY A 449 11.99 25.67 47.14
N GLY A 450 10.83 25.83 47.81
CA GLY A 450 10.20 27.15 47.99
C GLY A 450 9.07 27.14 49.02
N GLN A 451 9.41 27.39 50.28
CA GLN A 451 8.48 27.64 51.39
C GLN A 451 7.88 29.05 51.33
N GLY A 452 6.66 29.19 51.82
CA GLY A 452 5.96 30.45 52.12
C GLY A 452 4.52 30.35 51.62
N GLY A 453 3.47 30.14 52.43
CA GLY A 453 3.18 30.76 53.72
C GLY A 453 2.08 31.80 53.48
N GLY A 454 0.86 31.57 53.99
CA GLY A 454 -0.16 32.63 54.07
C GLY A 454 -1.60 32.22 53.75
N SER A 455 -2.33 31.91 54.84
CA SER A 455 -3.65 32.45 55.19
C SER A 455 -4.86 32.34 54.24
N ALA A 456 -5.91 31.77 54.83
CA ALA A 456 -7.33 31.81 54.51
C ALA A 456 -7.87 33.19 54.08
N GLN A 457 -8.89 33.18 53.21
CA GLN A 457 -10.11 33.96 53.46
C GLN A 457 -11.33 33.47 52.65
N GLU A 458 -12.46 33.49 53.33
CA GLU A 458 -13.83 33.27 52.88
C GLU A 458 -14.34 34.32 51.87
N GLY A 459 -15.46 33.98 51.22
CA GLY A 459 -16.42 34.91 50.63
C GLY A 459 -16.43 34.87 49.10
N GLY A 460 -17.53 34.68 48.38
CA GLY A 460 -18.93 34.87 48.73
C GLY A 460 -19.58 35.81 47.70
N GLY A 461 -20.51 35.27 46.91
CA GLY A 461 -21.62 36.03 46.30
C GLY A 461 -21.34 36.89 45.06
N GLY A 462 -22.30 36.88 44.13
CA GLY A 462 -22.53 38.02 43.23
C GLY A 462 -22.73 37.70 41.75
N ALA A 463 -23.90 37.17 41.38
CA ALA A 463 -24.64 37.66 40.20
C ALA A 463 -25.41 38.94 40.66
N PRO A 464 -25.87 39.89 39.79
CA PRO A 464 -26.60 39.57 38.55
C PRO A 464 -26.52 40.61 37.39
N ASP A 465 -27.27 40.29 36.33
CA ASP A 465 -28.05 41.17 35.41
C ASP A 465 -27.32 42.11 34.45
N ALA A 466 -27.48 41.88 33.13
CA ALA A 466 -28.49 42.50 32.23
C ALA A 466 -27.82 43.63 31.42
N ALA A 467 -28.16 43.99 30.19
CA ALA A 467 -29.07 43.57 29.13
C ALA A 467 -28.64 44.38 27.88
N SER A 468 -29.31 44.12 26.74
CA SER A 468 -29.43 45.02 25.57
C SER A 468 -28.18 45.13 24.68
N GLY A 469 -28.22 44.97 23.36
CA GLY A 469 -29.31 45.00 22.39
C GLY A 469 -28.81 45.76 21.14
N GLY A 470 -29.17 45.31 19.93
CA GLY A 470 -29.09 46.13 18.70
C GLY A 470 -28.13 45.66 17.60
N GLU A 471 -28.63 44.84 16.67
CA GLU A 471 -28.28 44.88 15.23
C GLU A 471 -28.96 46.11 14.56
N PRO A 472 -28.80 46.34 13.25
CA PRO A 472 -27.58 46.42 12.42
C PRO A 472 -27.59 47.74 11.59
N ASP A 473 -26.48 48.10 10.93
CA ASP A 473 -26.62 48.83 9.65
C ASP A 473 -25.40 48.74 8.75
N ALA A 474 -25.70 48.67 7.46
CA ALA A 474 -24.78 48.55 6.35
C ALA A 474 -24.22 49.92 5.94
N ALA A 475 -22.94 49.96 5.54
CA ALA A 475 -22.46 50.97 4.60
C ALA A 475 -21.26 50.44 3.82
N LEU A 476 -21.44 50.41 2.50
CA LEU A 476 -20.41 50.49 1.48
C LEU A 476 -19.49 51.68 1.78
N GLU A 477 -18.16 51.53 1.55
CA GLU A 477 -17.42 52.39 0.62
C GLU A 477 -15.91 52.08 0.59
N SER A 478 -15.39 52.15 -0.64
CA SER A 478 -14.05 52.62 -1.03
C SER A 478 -12.78 51.85 -0.62
N LEU A 479 -12.24 51.15 -1.62
CA LEU A 479 -10.80 50.90 -1.81
C LEU A 479 -10.04 52.24 -1.93
N PRO A 480 -8.76 52.25 -1.54
CA PRO A 480 -7.78 52.95 -2.38
C PRO A 480 -6.63 52.05 -2.82
N GLU A 481 -6.23 52.29 -4.06
CA GLU A 481 -4.96 51.89 -4.68
C GLU A 481 -3.77 52.30 -3.82
N SER A 482 -2.79 51.40 -3.68
CA SER A 482 -1.42 51.77 -3.32
C SER A 482 -0.45 51.13 -4.31
N GLN A 483 0.12 51.99 -5.15
CA GLN A 483 1.24 51.71 -6.04
C GLN A 483 2.53 51.49 -5.24
N GLY A 484 3.37 50.57 -5.75
CA GLY A 484 4.80 50.79 -5.98
C GLY A 484 5.74 50.98 -4.78
N MET A 485 6.59 49.97 -4.55
CA MET A 485 7.98 50.00 -4.04
C MET A 485 8.34 48.55 -3.68
N GLU A 486 9.54 48.02 -3.83
CA GLU A 486 10.78 48.35 -4.52
C GLU A 486 11.65 47.09 -4.33
N SER A 487 12.56 46.82 -5.28
CA SER A 487 13.84 46.14 -5.04
C SER A 487 13.87 44.65 -4.61
N ALA A 488 14.14 43.80 -5.61
CA ALA A 488 14.72 42.46 -5.43
C ALA A 488 16.25 42.54 -5.28
N PRO A 489 16.89 41.75 -4.40
CA PRO A 489 18.34 41.57 -4.42
C PRO A 489 18.78 40.41 -5.33
N GLU A 490 19.79 40.67 -6.17
CA GLU A 490 20.54 39.70 -6.95
C GLU A 490 21.32 38.70 -6.06
N PRO A 491 21.54 37.44 -6.49
CA PRO A 491 22.42 36.50 -5.81
C PRO A 491 23.87 36.65 -6.28
N GLY A 492 24.75 37.01 -5.35
CA GLY A 492 26.21 37.01 -5.54
C GLY A 492 26.78 35.59 -5.69
N GLY A 493 27.71 35.45 -6.63
CA GLY A 493 28.49 34.25 -6.91
C GLY A 493 29.62 33.95 -5.91
N PRO A 494 30.39 32.88 -6.15
CA PRO A 494 31.08 32.12 -5.11
C PRO A 494 32.50 32.63 -4.81
N GLU A 495 32.88 32.60 -3.54
CA GLU A 495 34.27 32.73 -3.11
C GLU A 495 34.98 31.36 -3.12
N GLU A 496 36.03 31.34 -3.93
CA GLU A 496 37.08 30.33 -4.02
C GLU A 496 38.17 30.69 -3.01
N SER A 497 38.63 29.73 -2.18
CA SER A 497 39.95 29.81 -1.52
C SER A 497 40.36 28.48 -0.86
N PRO A 498 41.68 28.26 -0.64
CA PRO A 498 42.36 27.04 -1.07
C PRO A 498 42.79 26.12 0.08
N GLY A 499 43.13 24.88 -0.27
CA GLY A 499 43.94 23.99 0.58
C GLY A 499 45.39 24.48 0.72
N PRO A 500 46.15 23.92 1.69
CA PRO A 500 47.16 22.95 1.24
C PRO A 500 47.49 21.80 2.23
N ASP A 501 47.94 20.71 1.61
CA ASP A 501 49.12 19.86 1.92
C ASP A 501 49.33 19.12 3.26
N ALA A 502 49.39 17.79 3.09
CA ALA A 502 50.57 16.92 3.29
C ALA A 502 50.85 16.20 4.62
N ALA A 503 51.27 14.93 4.43
CA ALA A 503 52.04 14.02 5.29
C ALA A 503 51.34 13.53 6.58
N GLY A 504 51.38 12.27 6.99
CA GLY A 504 52.22 11.10 6.73
C GLY A 504 52.05 10.13 7.93
N PRO A 505 52.48 8.86 7.86
CA PRO A 505 51.86 7.74 8.56
C PRO A 505 52.48 7.41 9.95
N GLY A 506 51.73 6.66 10.76
CA GLY A 506 52.23 6.04 12.00
C GLY A 506 51.49 4.74 12.32
N GLU A 507 52.19 3.62 12.09
CA GLU A 507 51.94 2.30 12.68
C GLU A 507 52.05 2.37 14.22
N GLU A 508 51.19 1.66 14.96
CA GLU A 508 51.69 0.70 15.97
C GLU A 508 50.60 -0.27 16.44
N ALA A 509 51.03 -1.52 16.61
CA ALA A 509 50.24 -2.66 17.06
C ALA A 509 50.05 -2.67 18.58
N GLY A 510 48.91 -3.19 19.04
CA GLY A 510 48.71 -3.45 20.46
C GLY A 510 47.43 -4.23 20.77
N ALA A 511 47.56 -5.54 20.98
CA ALA A 511 46.60 -6.40 21.68
C ALA A 511 47.40 -7.56 22.32
N PRO A 512 46.89 -8.32 23.33
CA PRO A 512 45.66 -8.16 24.11
C PRO A 512 45.91 -8.22 25.65
N LYS A 513 44.89 -7.94 26.46
CA LYS A 513 44.84 -8.33 27.89
C LYS A 513 43.57 -9.13 28.17
N ASP A 514 43.77 -10.22 28.91
CA ASP A 514 42.79 -11.25 29.28
C ASP A 514 41.58 -10.75 30.08
N PRO A 515 40.42 -11.42 29.97
CA PRO A 515 39.25 -11.17 30.80
C PRO A 515 39.28 -11.96 32.12
N PRO A 516 38.74 -11.42 33.24
CA PRO A 516 38.62 -12.16 34.49
C PRO A 516 37.29 -12.94 34.60
N GLY A 517 37.41 -14.18 35.08
CA GLY A 517 36.59 -14.71 36.18
C GLY A 517 35.18 -15.23 35.89
N ALA A 518 35.07 -16.55 35.72
CA ALA A 518 33.81 -17.29 35.82
C ALA A 518 33.34 -17.42 37.29
N ILE A 519 32.08 -17.07 37.56
CA ILE A 519 31.38 -17.34 38.82
C ILE A 519 30.44 -18.52 38.59
N GLY A 520 30.68 -19.62 39.33
CA GLY A 520 29.84 -20.82 39.30
C GLY A 520 28.53 -20.68 40.11
N PRO A 521 27.50 -21.50 39.80
CA PRO A 521 26.25 -21.50 40.57
C PRO A 521 26.35 -22.36 41.84
N PRO A 522 25.69 -21.96 42.95
CA PRO A 522 25.63 -22.77 44.15
C PRO A 522 24.56 -23.88 44.05
N ALA A 523 24.91 -25.04 44.60
CA ALA A 523 24.05 -26.18 44.83
C ALA A 523 23.26 -26.04 46.14
N GLY A 524 22.02 -26.55 46.16
CA GLY A 524 21.55 -27.40 47.26
C GLY A 524 20.23 -27.05 47.95
N ARG A 525 19.46 -28.14 48.19
CA ARG A 525 18.38 -28.38 49.20
C ARG A 525 16.97 -27.94 48.78
N THR A 526 15.88 -28.70 48.97
CA THR A 526 15.55 -29.89 49.77
C THR A 526 14.13 -30.39 49.38
N ASP A 527 13.92 -31.71 49.26
CA ASP A 527 12.61 -32.41 49.45
C ASP A 527 12.12 -32.25 50.93
N PRO A 528 10.87 -32.60 51.38
CA PRO A 528 9.88 -33.59 50.87
C PRO A 528 8.39 -33.16 51.11
N PRO A 529 7.38 -34.04 51.40
CA PRO A 529 6.85 -35.22 50.67
C PRO A 529 5.32 -35.14 50.41
N GLY A 530 4.83 -36.03 49.54
CA GLY A 530 3.70 -36.91 49.89
C GLY A 530 2.29 -36.60 49.35
N GLY A 531 1.71 -37.62 48.70
CA GLY A 531 0.34 -38.06 48.98
C GLY A 531 -0.69 -37.91 47.87
N GLY A 532 -1.34 -39.04 47.52
CA GLY A 532 -2.75 -39.04 47.15
C GLY A 532 -3.11 -39.60 45.78
N ALA A 533 -3.14 -40.93 45.67
CA ALA A 533 -3.94 -41.63 44.67
C ALA A 533 -5.44 -41.48 45.00
N VAL A 534 -6.28 -41.17 44.00
CA VAL A 534 -7.72 -41.49 44.05
C VAL A 534 -8.17 -41.95 42.68
N ALA A 535 -8.66 -43.18 42.63
CA ALA A 535 -9.42 -43.78 41.53
C ALA A 535 -10.91 -43.80 41.90
N SER A 536 -11.74 -44.16 40.91
CA SER A 536 -13.22 -44.25 40.90
C SER A 536 -13.92 -42.90 40.67
N GLY A 537 -14.99 -42.79 39.89
CA GLY A 537 -15.85 -43.75 39.19
C GLY A 537 -17.12 -42.97 38.82
N GLY A 538 -17.71 -43.18 37.64
CA GLY A 538 -18.84 -42.36 37.20
C GLY A 538 -19.43 -42.78 35.86
N THR A 539 -20.04 -43.95 35.85
CA THR A 539 -20.98 -44.46 34.85
C THR A 539 -22.26 -43.61 34.77
N GLY A 540 -22.84 -43.49 33.57
CA GLY A 540 -24.30 -43.43 33.40
C GLY A 540 -24.82 -42.30 32.50
N GLY A 541 -25.51 -42.68 31.41
CA GLY A 541 -26.36 -41.74 30.68
C GLY A 541 -26.65 -42.08 29.22
N SER A 542 -27.03 -43.33 28.89
CA SER A 542 -27.74 -43.60 27.64
C SER A 542 -29.24 -43.37 27.85
N GLY A 543 -29.86 -42.52 27.04
CA GLY A 543 -31.32 -42.42 26.90
C GLY A 543 -31.67 -42.26 25.43
N ARG A 544 -32.22 -43.33 24.85
CA ARG A 544 -32.93 -43.36 23.57
C ARG A 544 -34.42 -43.03 23.79
N ASP A 545 -35.09 -42.84 22.67
CA ASP A 545 -36.55 -42.80 22.39
C ASP A 545 -37.10 -41.37 22.24
N ALA A 546 -37.39 -40.89 21.03
CA ALA A 546 -38.38 -41.31 20.01
C ALA A 546 -39.71 -40.55 20.16
N ALA A 547 -39.91 -39.56 19.28
CA ALA A 547 -41.15 -39.21 18.58
C ALA A 547 -40.83 -38.15 17.51
#